data_AF-A0A7X9JWK7-F1
#
_entry.id   AF-A0A7X9JWK7-F1
#
_cell.length_a   1.000
_cell.length_b   1.000
_cell.length_c   1.000
_cell.angle_alpha   90.00
_cell.angle_beta   90.00
_cell.angle_gamma   90.00
#
_symmetry.space_group_name_H-M   'P 1'
#
loop_
_entity.id
_entity.type
_entity.pdbx_description
1 polymer ?
#
loop_
_entity_poly.entity_id
_entity_poly.type
_entity_poly.pdbx_seq_one_letter_code
_entity_poly.pdbx_strand_id
1 'polypeptide(L)' 'MNDDLKSRIADLFREKSKGDKKMFYIRDVTKWFPSEDRHAVQNAVKELLDEEVLKYWSSGSTTYIMLTEYFPKE' A
#
# COMPACT_ATOMS: atom_id res chain seq x y z
N MET A 1 14.46 5.50 10.57
CA MET A 1 13.30 6.35 10.25
C MET A 1 12.41 5.72 9.19
N ASN A 2 12.96 5.04 8.18
CA ASN A 2 12.15 4.43 7.11
C ASN A 2 11.28 3.25 7.59
N ASP A 3 11.76 2.41 8.52
CA ASP A 3 10.99 1.29 9.08
C ASP A 3 9.74 1.71 9.85
N ASP A 4 9.74 2.88 10.49
CA ASP A 4 8.56 3.42 11.18
C ASP A 4 7.45 3.74 10.16
N LEU A 5 7.80 4.43 9.07
CA LEU A 5 6.87 4.77 8.01
C LEU A 5 6.34 3.51 7.30
N LYS A 6 7.20 2.52 7.02
CA LYS A 6 6.77 1.23 6.45
C LYS A 6 5.75 0.52 7.34
N SER A 7 6.02 0.45 8.64
CA SER A 7 5.10 -0.18 9.61
C SER A 7 3.75 0.53 9.65
N ARG A 8 3.77 1.87 9.74
CA ARG A 8 2.55 2.70 9.72
C ARG A 8 1.75 2.52 8.43
N ILE A 9 2.41 2.43 7.27
CA ILE A 9 1.75 2.17 5.98
C ILE A 9 1.09 0.79 6.01
N ALA A 10 1.82 -0.26 6.39
CA ALA A 10 1.29 -1.63 6.46
C ALA A 10 0.08 -1.74 7.40
N ASP A 11 0.15 -1.12 8.58
CA ASP A 11 -0.96 -1.11 9.54
C ASP A 11 -2.17 -0.34 9.01
N LEU A 12 -1.96 0.77 8.31
CA LEU A 12 -3.06 1.51 7.71
C LEU A 12 -3.69 0.72 6.55
N PHE A 13 -2.89 0.01 5.75
CA PHE A 13 -3.43 -0.92 4.76
C PHE A 13 -4.29 -2.00 5.43
N ARG A 14 -3.85 -2.59 6.56
CA ARG A 14 -4.64 -3.58 7.31
C ARG A 14 -5.94 -2.98 7.83
N GLU A 15 -5.89 -1.78 8.40
CA GLU A 15 -7.09 -1.07 8.89
C GLU A 15 -8.08 -0.78 7.75
N LYS A 16 -7.61 -0.14 6.67
CA LYS A 16 -8.47 0.23 5.53
C LYS A 16 -9.00 -1.00 4.80
N SER A 17 -8.22 -2.06 4.75
CA SER A 17 -8.63 -3.34 4.18
C SER A 17 -9.54 -4.16 5.10
N LYS A 18 -9.97 -3.68 6.28
CA LYS A 18 -11.05 -4.35 7.03
C LYS A 18 -12.42 -4.12 6.40
N GLY A 19 -12.62 -3.01 5.68
CA GLY A 19 -13.86 -2.72 4.95
C GLY A 19 -13.95 -3.46 3.61
N ASP A 20 -14.92 -3.09 2.77
CA ASP A 20 -15.15 -3.73 1.46
C ASP A 20 -14.03 -3.46 0.45
N LYS A 21 -13.32 -2.33 0.59
CA LYS A 21 -12.23 -1.93 -0.30
C LYS A 21 -10.92 -2.56 0.16
N LYS A 22 -10.35 -3.46 -0.66
CA LYS A 22 -9.03 -4.07 -0.44
C LYS A 22 -7.93 -3.52 -1.35
N MET A 23 -8.29 -2.71 -2.34
CA MET A 23 -7.40 -2.23 -3.41
C MET A 23 -7.33 -0.70 -3.40
N PHE A 24 -6.11 -0.15 -3.39
CA PHE A 24 -5.88 1.29 -3.23
C PHE A 24 -4.93 1.83 -4.30
N TYR A 25 -5.19 3.04 -4.77
CA TYR A 25 -4.26 3.73 -5.66
C TYR A 25 -3.06 4.24 -4.87
N ILE A 26 -1.86 4.23 -5.47
CA ILE A 26 -0.69 4.87 -4.85
C ILE A 26 -0.95 6.33 -4.47
N ARG A 27 -1.75 7.05 -5.25
CA ARG A 27 -2.16 8.43 -4.95
C ARG A 27 -3.00 8.51 -3.67
N ASP A 28 -3.86 7.52 -3.40
CA ASP A 28 -4.65 7.48 -2.18
C ASP A 28 -3.75 7.21 -0.97
N VAL A 29 -2.79 6.29 -1.10
CA VAL A 29 -1.81 5.99 -0.06
C VAL A 29 -0.99 7.23 0.31
N THR A 30 -0.53 8.01 -0.68
CA THR A 30 0.19 9.26 -0.41
C THR A 30 -0.67 10.31 0.29
N LYS A 31 -2.00 10.27 0.13
CA LYS A 31 -2.92 11.19 0.83
C LYS A 31 -3.20 10.79 2.27
N TRP A 32 -2.94 9.54 2.65
CA TRP A 32 -3.09 9.10 4.04
C TRP A 32 -2.05 9.70 4.98
N PHE A 33 -0.92 10.15 4.41
CA PHE A 33 0.21 10.70 5.14
C PHE A 33 0.51 12.12 4.67
N PRO A 34 -0.39 13.10 4.89
CA PRO A 34 -0.24 14.47 4.37
C PRO A 34 0.95 15.23 4.99
N SER A 35 1.45 14.79 6.14
CA SER A 35 2.61 15.35 6.82
C SER A 35 3.94 14.73 6.39
N GLU A 36 3.90 13.60 5.67
CA GLU A 36 5.09 12.91 5.22
C GLU A 36 5.44 13.34 3.80
N ASP A 37 6.73 13.27 3.45
CA ASP A 37 7.16 13.50 2.07
C ASP A 37 6.58 12.42 1.14
N ARG A 38 6.07 12.85 -0.03
CA ARG A 38 5.44 11.96 -1.00
C ARG A 38 6.42 10.90 -1.50
N HIS A 39 7.68 11.26 -1.75
CA HIS A 39 8.68 10.30 -2.22
C HIS A 39 9.04 9.31 -1.12
N ALA A 40 9.10 9.74 0.14
CA ALA A 40 9.29 8.85 1.29
C ALA A 40 8.18 7.80 1.37
N VAL A 41 6.91 8.19 1.24
CA VAL A 41 5.77 7.25 1.23
C VAL A 41 5.86 6.29 0.03
N GLN A 42 6.19 6.79 -1.16
CA GLN A 42 6.32 5.95 -2.35
C GLN A 42 7.48 4.95 -2.24
N ASN A 43 8.62 5.35 -1.67
CA ASN A 43 9.76 4.47 -1.43
C ASN A 43 9.42 3.39 -0.39
N ALA A 44 8.79 3.76 0.72
CA ALA A 44 8.34 2.82 1.73
C ALA A 44 7.33 1.81 1.17
N VAL A 45 6.38 2.25 0.33
CA VAL A 45 5.46 1.34 -0.37
C VAL A 45 6.22 0.41 -1.33
N LYS A 46 7.22 0.92 -2.06
CA LYS A 46 8.05 0.11 -2.95
C LYS A 46 8.81 -0.98 -2.19
N GLU A 47 9.37 -0.67 -1.03
CA GLU A 47 10.00 -1.67 -0.16
C GLU A 47 8.99 -2.72 0.33
N LEU A 48 7.79 -2.32 0.75
CA LEU A 48 6.75 -3.26 1.15
C LEU A 48 6.27 -4.17 0.00
N LEU A 49 6.39 -3.72 -1.25
CA LEU A 49 6.14 -4.53 -2.44
C LEU A 49 7.29 -5.53 -2.70
N ASP A 50 8.54 -5.11 -2.47
CA ASP A 50 9.74 -5.96 -2.57
C ASP A 50 9.75 -7.04 -1.50
N GLU A 51 9.31 -6.69 -0.28
CA GLU A 51 9.13 -7.60 0.87
C GLU A 51 7.88 -8.50 0.76
N GLU A 52 7.15 -8.46 -0.36
CA GLU A 52 5.90 -9.20 -0.60
C GLU A 52 4.80 -8.99 0.46
N VAL A 53 4.85 -7.89 1.22
CA VAL A 53 3.77 -7.49 2.15
C VAL A 53 2.59 -6.90 1.36
N LEU A 54 2.91 -6.14 0.31
CA LEU A 54 1.96 -5.58 -0.64
C LEU A 54 2.14 -6.24 -2.01
N LYS A 55 1.06 -6.23 -2.81
CA LYS A 55 1.10 -6.61 -4.23
C LYS A 55 0.47 -5.57 -5.12
N TYR A 56 1.02 -5.46 -6.32
CA TYR A 56 0.36 -4.77 -7.42
C TYR A 56 -0.77 -5.63 -7.97
N TRP A 57 -1.92 -5.02 -8.16
CA TRP A 57 -3.02 -5.61 -8.89
C TRP A 57 -3.42 -4.66 -10.02
N SER A 58 -3.34 -5.15 -11.25
CA SER A 58 -3.65 -4.37 -12.45
C SER A 58 -4.99 -4.81 -13.01
N SER A 59 -5.89 -3.85 -13.22
CA SER A 59 -7.16 -4.04 -13.92
C SER A 59 -7.22 -3.11 -15.12
N GLY A 60 -6.85 -3.66 -16.27
CA GLY A 60 -6.73 -2.92 -17.52
C GLY A 60 -5.62 -1.86 -17.44
N SER A 61 -5.98 -0.59 -17.66
CA SER A 61 -5.05 0.55 -17.63
C SER A 61 -4.72 1.06 -16.23
N THR A 62 -5.31 0.46 -15.18
CA THR A 62 -5.19 0.95 -13.81
C THR A 62 -4.45 -0.02 -12.91
N THR A 63 -3.50 0.50 -12.13
CA THR A 63 -2.74 -0.24 -11.14
C THR A 63 -3.16 0.14 -9.72
N TYR A 64 -3.43 -0.89 -8.92
CA TYR A 64 -3.76 -0.80 -7.52
C TYR A 64 -2.71 -1.50 -6.68
N ILE A 65 -2.73 -1.20 -5.39
CA ILE A 65 -1.89 -1.79 -4.35
C ILE A 65 -2.83 -2.39 -3.31
N MET A 66 -2.55 -3.61 -2.90
CA MET A 66 -3.30 -4.32 -1.87
C MET A 66 -2.37 -5.18 -1.02
N LEU A 67 -2.83 -5.61 0.15
CA LEU A 67 -2.08 -6.57 0.95
C LEU A 67 -2.06 -7.92 0.24
N THR A 68 -0.91 -8.59 0.30
CA THR A 68 -0.71 -9.93 -0.28
C THR A 68 -1.72 -10.94 0.25
N GLU A 69 -2.18 -10.80 1.49
CA GLU A 69 -3.20 -11.67 2.10
C GLU A 69 -4.56 -11.64 1.36
N TYR A 70 -4.91 -10.51 0.74
CA TYR A 70 -6.14 -10.35 -0.05
C TYR A 70 -5.93 -10.59 -1.53
N PHE A 71 -4.69 -10.82 -1.96
CA PHE A 71 -4.41 -11.10 -3.36
C PHE A 71 -5.08 -12.42 -3.74
N PRO A 72 -5.89 -12.46 -4.82
CA PRO A 72 -6.59 -13.67 -5.22
C PRO A 72 -5.57 -14.77 -5.48
N LYS A 73 -5.67 -15.87 -4.73
CA LYS A 73 -4.91 -17.09 -5.00
C LYS A 73 -5.62 -17.80 -6.15
N GLU A 74 -4.89 -18.05 -7.23
CA GLU A 74 -5.34 -18.92 -8.32
C GLU A 74 -5.68 -20.33 -7.82
#